data_AF-A0A8T5UKF8-F1
#
_entry.id   AF-A0A8T5UKF8-F1
#
_cell.length_a   1.000
_cell.length_b   1.000
_cell.length_c   1.000
_cell.angle_alpha   90.00
_cell.angle_beta   90.00
_cell.angle_gamma   90.00
#
_symmetry.space_group_name_H-M   'P 1'
#
loop_
_entity.id
_entity.type
_entity.pdbx_description
1 polymer ?
#
loop_
_entity_poly.entity_id
_entity_poly.type
_entity_poly.pdbx_seq_one_letter_code
_entity_poly.pdbx_strand_id
1 'polypeptide(L)'
;MLLNMFQINGGSSTGLIITYSIVAGATFLFMILFLKLGLASVKSKTKKGFKLLAISILIQLSMIALLASPFILMGFAAGEFDKEPSPVLIIFAIVLAIFMDLNIINILHKTGLKRAILCFFLMIIPLVAGSVVGVLLGRFNLIIPI
;
A
#
# COMPACT_ATOMS: atom_id res chain seq x y z
N MET A 1 12.02 -17.04 -19.07
CA MET A 1 12.64 -16.67 -17.78
C MET A 1 11.69 -15.88 -16.89
N LEU A 2 11.18 -14.71 -17.30
CA LEU A 2 10.23 -13.91 -16.50
C LEU A 2 8.95 -14.70 -16.11
N LEU A 3 8.42 -15.52 -17.04
CA LEU A 3 7.32 -16.47 -16.80
C LEU A 3 7.68 -17.59 -15.79
N ASN A 4 8.90 -18.10 -15.81
CA ASN A 4 9.34 -19.13 -14.87
C ASN A 4 9.61 -18.55 -13.47
N MET A 5 9.91 -17.25 -13.37
CA MET A 5 10.08 -16.55 -12.09
C MET A 5 8.74 -16.27 -11.41
N PHE A 6 7.67 -16.01 -12.16
CA PHE A 6 6.29 -16.01 -11.62
C PHE A 6 5.77 -17.42 -11.28
N GLN A 7 6.45 -18.47 -11.74
CA GLN A 7 6.16 -19.87 -11.41
C GLN A 7 7.00 -20.42 -10.25
N ILE A 8 7.85 -19.61 -9.61
CA ILE A 8 8.62 -20.03 -8.43
C ILE A 8 7.65 -20.24 -7.26
N ASN A 9 7.44 -21.51 -6.92
CA ASN A 9 6.70 -22.05 -5.79
C ASN A 9 5.18 -21.79 -5.77
N GLY A 10 4.47 -22.56 -6.59
CA GLY A 10 3.04 -22.89 -6.41
C GLY A 10 2.75 -23.75 -5.16
N GLY A 11 3.36 -23.39 -4.02
CA GLY A 11 3.11 -23.96 -2.69
C GLY A 11 2.33 -23.00 -1.78
N SER A 12 1.88 -21.84 -2.29
CA SER A 12 0.90 -21.03 -1.58
C SER A 12 -0.47 -21.65 -1.84
N SER A 13 -1.13 -22.16 -0.79
CA SER A 13 -2.49 -22.68 -0.93
C SER A 13 -3.35 -21.61 -1.59
N THR A 14 -4.18 -21.98 -2.56
CA THR A 14 -5.10 -21.04 -3.23
C THR A 14 -5.89 -20.24 -2.19
N GLY A 15 -6.19 -20.86 -1.03
CA GLY A 15 -6.75 -20.21 0.14
C GLY A 15 -5.96 -19.00 0.65
N LEU A 16 -4.63 -19.08 0.76
CA LEU A 16 -3.79 -17.95 1.20
C LEU A 16 -3.91 -16.76 0.26
N ILE A 17 -3.84 -17.02 -1.05
CA ILE A 17 -3.91 -15.97 -2.07
C ILE A 17 -5.27 -15.27 -1.99
N ILE A 18 -6.37 -16.01 -1.85
CA ILE A 18 -7.71 -15.43 -1.73
C ILE A 18 -7.83 -14.63 -0.43
N THR A 19 -7.38 -15.17 0.71
CA THR A 19 -7.44 -14.46 2.00
C THR A 19 -6.68 -13.13 1.94
N TYR A 20 -5.44 -13.11 1.45
CA TYR A 20 -4.67 -11.87 1.33
C TYR A 20 -5.27 -10.88 0.33
N SER A 21 -5.87 -11.37 -0.76
CA SER A 21 -6.56 -10.53 -1.74
C SER A 21 -7.79 -9.84 -1.13
N ILE A 22 -8.57 -10.55 -0.31
CA ILE A 22 -9.72 -9.99 0.41
C ILE A 22 -9.26 -8.93 1.41
N VAL A 23 -8.22 -9.23 2.20
CA VAL A 23 -7.66 -8.27 3.17
C VAL A 23 -7.14 -7.02 2.47
N ALA A 24 -6.44 -7.17 1.35
CA ALA A 24 -5.96 -6.05 0.54
C ALA A 24 -7.13 -5.22 -0.02
N GLY A 25 -8.16 -5.86 -0.56
CA GLY A 25 -9.37 -5.19 -1.05
C GLY A 25 -10.13 -4.43 0.05
N ALA A 26 -10.30 -5.04 1.22
CA ALA A 26 -10.91 -4.40 2.38
C ALA A 26 -10.08 -3.19 2.85
N THR A 27 -8.75 -3.37 2.95
CA THR A 27 -7.82 -2.30 3.32
C THR A 27 -7.90 -1.13 2.35
N PHE A 28 -8.00 -1.40 1.04
CA PHE A 28 -8.17 -0.38 0.01
C PHE A 28 -9.47 0.42 0.19
N LEU A 29 -10.59 -0.26 0.47
CA LEU A 29 -11.87 0.42 0.75
C LEU A 29 -11.77 1.30 2.01
N PHE A 30 -11.14 0.80 3.07
CA PHE A 30 -10.91 1.59 4.27
C PHE A 30 -10.00 2.79 4.03
N MET A 31 -8.95 2.66 3.20
CA MET A 31 -8.14 3.81 2.80
C MET A 31 -8.97 4.91 2.12
N ILE A 32 -9.89 4.54 1.22
CA ILE A 32 -10.77 5.53 0.58
C ILE A 32 -11.65 6.24 1.62
N LEU A 33 -12.22 5.49 2.56
CA LEU A 33 -13.06 6.05 3.63
C LEU A 33 -12.27 7.00 4.54
N PHE A 34 -11.07 6.61 4.96
CA PHE A 34 -10.22 7.42 5.82
C PHE A 34 -9.66 8.66 5.09
N LEU A 35 -9.31 8.55 3.81
CA LEU A 35 -8.94 9.72 3.01
C LEU A 35 -10.12 10.69 2.87
N LYS A 36 -11.33 10.18 2.64
CA LYS A 36 -12.55 11.00 2.63
C LYS A 36 -12.77 11.70 3.97
N LEU A 37 -12.57 10.99 5.08
CA LEU A 37 -12.65 11.53 6.43
C LEU A 37 -11.61 12.64 6.64
N GLY A 38 -10.35 12.41 6.28
CA GLY A 38 -9.28 13.41 6.39
C GLY A 38 -9.57 14.67 5.59
N LEU A 39 -10.02 14.52 4.34
CA LEU A 39 -10.43 15.66 3.51
C LEU A 39 -11.66 16.39 4.05
N ALA A 40 -12.57 15.68 4.73
CA ALA A 40 -13.71 16.27 5.41
C ALA A 40 -13.27 17.10 6.63
N SER A 41 -12.42 16.54 7.49
CA SER A 41 -11.86 17.22 8.67
C SER A 41 -11.10 18.50 8.32
N VAL A 42 -10.45 18.50 7.16
CA VAL A 42 -9.58 19.58 6.71
C VAL A 42 -10.31 20.65 5.89
N LYS A 43 -11.64 20.51 5.70
CA LYS A 43 -12.48 21.40 4.89
C LYS A 43 -11.83 21.71 3.53
N SER A 44 -11.40 20.68 2.80
CA SER A 44 -10.79 20.90 1.47
C SER A 44 -11.80 21.58 0.53
N LYS A 45 -11.32 22.53 -0.29
CA LYS A 45 -12.14 23.35 -1.20
C LYS A 45 -12.57 22.60 -2.47
N THR A 46 -12.23 21.32 -2.60
CA THR A 46 -12.18 20.57 -3.87
C THR A 46 -12.98 19.28 -3.81
N LYS A 47 -13.33 18.73 -4.98
CA LYS A 47 -14.29 17.64 -5.16
C LYS A 47 -13.95 16.40 -4.31
N LYS A 48 -14.81 16.06 -3.34
CA LYS A 48 -14.75 14.87 -2.46
C LYS A 48 -15.34 13.60 -3.09
N GLY A 49 -15.34 13.52 -4.42
CA GLY A 49 -15.99 12.43 -5.14
C GLY A 49 -15.25 11.10 -4.93
N PHE A 50 -15.98 10.03 -4.62
CA PHE A 50 -15.40 8.70 -4.38
C PHE A 50 -14.49 8.22 -5.52
N LYS A 51 -14.87 8.49 -6.78
CA LYS A 51 -14.06 8.16 -7.97
C LYS A 51 -12.69 8.85 -7.96
N LEU A 52 -12.62 10.13 -7.60
CA LEU A 52 -11.35 10.88 -7.52
C LEU A 52 -10.47 10.39 -6.38
N LEU A 53 -11.08 10.01 -5.25
CA LEU A 53 -10.36 9.44 -4.10
C LEU A 53 -9.75 8.08 -4.46
N ALA A 54 -10.52 7.22 -5.12
CA ALA A 54 -10.04 5.93 -5.58
C ALA A 54 -8.88 6.08 -6.59
N ILE A 55 -8.99 7.02 -7.53
CA ILE A 55 -7.90 7.31 -8.49
C ILE A 55 -6.64 7.80 -7.75
N SER A 56 -6.78 8.69 -6.77
CA SER A 56 -5.65 9.17 -5.96
C SER A 56 -4.92 8.01 -5.29
N ILE A 57 -5.65 7.11 -4.63
CA ILE A 57 -5.06 5.95 -3.95
C ILE A 57 -4.44 4.98 -4.96
N LEU A 58 -5.06 4.78 -6.12
CA LEU A 58 -4.52 3.91 -7.16
C LEU A 58 -3.21 4.47 -7.73
N ILE A 59 -3.09 5.78 -7.90
CA ILE A 59 -1.84 6.44 -8.30
C ILE A 59 -0.78 6.27 -7.21
N GLN A 60 -1.12 6.48 -5.93
CA GLN A 60 -0.19 6.25 -4.81
C GLN A 60 0.33 4.81 -4.80
N LEU A 61 -0.57 3.83 -4.89
CA LEU A 61 -0.22 2.41 -4.89
C LEU A 61 0.65 2.03 -6.10
N SER A 62 0.34 2.60 -7.27
CA SER A 62 1.10 2.37 -8.51
C SER A 62 2.51 2.95 -8.42
N MET A 63 2.66 4.14 -7.84
CA MET A 63 3.98 4.75 -7.62
C MET A 63 4.78 3.97 -6.59
N ILE A 64 4.16 3.52 -5.49
CA ILE A 64 4.83 2.66 -4.50
C ILE A 64 5.27 1.34 -5.16
N ALA A 65 4.42 0.70 -5.96
CA ALA A 65 4.77 -0.52 -6.68
C ALA A 65 5.93 -0.29 -7.67
N LEU A 66 5.92 0.84 -8.39
CA LEU A 66 6.98 1.20 -9.32
C LEU A 66 8.30 1.49 -8.60
N LEU A 67 8.26 2.15 -7.44
CA LEU A 67 9.42 2.41 -6.58
C LEU A 67 9.93 1.15 -5.87
N ALA A 68 9.03 0.22 -5.52
CA ALA A 68 9.38 -1.06 -4.92
C ALA A 68 9.93 -2.04 -5.97
N SER A 69 9.53 -1.90 -7.23
CA SER A 69 9.90 -2.83 -8.31
C SER A 69 11.40 -3.07 -8.47
N PRO A 70 12.32 -2.07 -8.38
CA PRO A 70 13.75 -2.31 -8.51
C PRO A 70 14.28 -3.11 -7.32
N PHE A 71 13.74 -2.92 -6.12
CA PHE A 71 14.12 -3.68 -4.92
C PHE A 71 13.64 -5.13 -5.02
N ILE A 72 12.41 -5.32 -5.49
CA ILE A 72 11.83 -6.64 -5.75
C ILE A 72 12.66 -7.39 -6.80
N LEU A 73 12.99 -6.72 -7.91
CA LEU A 73 13.83 -7.28 -8.98
C LEU A 73 15.25 -7.58 -8.50
N MET A 74 15.83 -6.74 -7.64
CA MET A 74 17.15 -6.99 -7.05
C MET A 74 17.13 -8.23 -6.15
N GLY A 75 16.09 -8.39 -5.32
CA GLY A 75 15.87 -9.61 -4.53
C GLY A 75 15.74 -10.86 -5.39
N PHE A 76 14.98 -10.79 -6.50
CA PHE A 76 14.80 -11.90 -7.44
C PHE A 76 16.06 -12.22 -8.26
N ALA A 77 16.78 -11.21 -8.75
CA ALA A 77 17.91 -11.40 -9.66
C ALA A 77 19.20 -11.79 -8.92
N ALA A 78 19.39 -11.29 -7.70
CA ALA A 78 20.57 -11.60 -6.90
C ALA A 78 20.39 -12.85 -6.02
N GLY A 79 19.18 -13.42 -5.93
CA GLY A 79 18.87 -14.50 -4.99
C GLY A 79 18.97 -14.04 -3.53
N GLU A 80 18.86 -12.73 -3.29
CA GLU A 80 19.18 -12.06 -2.02
C GLU A 80 17.95 -11.82 -1.14
N PHE A 81 16.83 -12.52 -1.35
CA PHE A 81 15.71 -12.46 -0.39
C PHE A 81 16.11 -12.90 1.03
N ASP A 82 17.19 -13.68 1.15
CA ASP A 82 17.78 -14.08 2.44
C ASP A 82 18.72 -13.02 3.04
N LYS A 83 19.13 -12.00 2.27
CA LYS A 83 19.93 -10.89 2.79
C LYS A 83 19.00 -9.77 3.23
N GLU A 84 19.15 -9.34 4.47
CA GLU A 84 18.38 -8.23 5.02
C GLU A 84 18.53 -6.99 4.12
N PRO A 85 17.42 -6.35 3.70
CA PRO A 85 17.50 -5.16 2.88
C PRO A 85 18.29 -4.07 3.62
N SER A 86 19.22 -3.43 2.90
CA SER A 86 20.06 -2.37 3.48
C SER A 86 19.19 -1.33 4.21
N PRO A 87 19.42 -1.06 5.51
CA PRO A 87 18.62 -0.11 6.27
C PRO A 87 18.53 1.27 5.61
N VAL A 88 19.60 1.69 4.91
CA VAL A 88 19.65 2.95 4.17
C VAL A 88 18.63 2.96 3.02
N LEU A 89 18.50 1.86 2.28
CA LEU A 89 17.53 1.73 1.19
C LEU A 89 16.09 1.70 1.71
N ILE A 90 15.86 1.04 2.84
CA ILE A 90 14.54 1.01 3.49
C ILE A 90 14.13 2.42 3.92
N ILE A 91 15.01 3.13 4.63
CA ILE A 91 14.76 4.50 5.08
C ILE A 91 14.51 5.41 3.87
N PHE A 92 15.34 5.30 2.83
CA PHE A 92 15.17 6.06 1.60
C PHE A 92 13.82 5.79 0.94
N ALA A 93 13.43 4.52 0.79
CA ALA A 93 12.15 4.13 0.21
C ALA A 93 10.95 4.66 1.02
N ILE A 94 11.02 4.59 2.36
CA ILE A 94 9.98 5.13 3.26
C ILE A 94 9.86 6.65 3.08
N VAL A 95 10.97 7.38 3.12
CA VAL A 95 10.96 8.85 2.97
C VAL A 95 10.40 9.25 1.62
N LEU A 96 10.80 8.56 0.55
CA LEU A 96 10.34 8.84 -0.81
C LEU A 96 8.85 8.52 -0.96
N ALA A 97 8.38 7.40 -0.40
CA ALA A 97 6.96 7.03 -0.38
C ALA A 97 6.11 8.10 0.36
N ILE A 98 6.55 8.54 1.55
CA ILE A 98 5.86 9.60 2.30
C ILE A 98 5.81 10.89 1.47
N PHE A 99 6.93 11.28 0.86
CA PHE A 99 7.00 12.50 0.05
C PHE A 99 6.05 12.42 -1.16
N MET A 100 6.00 11.27 -1.83
CA MET A 100 5.10 11.02 -2.94
C MET A 100 3.64 11.10 -2.50
N ASP A 101 3.27 10.44 -1.40
CA ASP A 101 1.89 10.45 -0.91
C ASP A 101 1.41 11.86 -0.54
N LEU A 102 2.26 12.63 0.15
CA LEU A 102 1.96 14.02 0.50
C LEU A 102 1.78 14.90 -0.75
N ASN A 103 2.65 14.74 -1.75
CA ASN A 103 2.55 15.49 -3.01
C ASN A 103 1.29 15.13 -3.79
N ILE A 104 0.98 13.84 -3.92
CA ILE A 104 -0.21 13.37 -4.63
C ILE A 104 -1.47 13.93 -3.95
N ILE A 105 -1.58 13.82 -2.62
CA ILE A 105 -2.72 14.38 -1.87
C ILE A 105 -2.81 15.91 -2.08
N ASN A 106 -1.68 16.60 -2.00
CA ASN A 106 -1.66 18.06 -2.15
C ASN A 106 -2.07 18.51 -3.56
N ILE A 107 -1.57 17.84 -4.61
CA ILE A 107 -1.85 18.15 -6.01
C ILE A 107 -3.30 17.82 -6.36
N LEU A 108 -3.78 16.61 -6.03
CA LEU A 108 -5.13 16.16 -6.39
C LEU A 108 -6.22 16.85 -5.59
N HIS A 109 -5.99 17.10 -4.30
CA HIS A 109 -7.02 17.62 -3.42
C HIS A 109 -6.85 19.10 -3.06
N LYS A 110 -5.81 19.78 -3.56
CA LYS A 110 -5.53 21.21 -3.32
C LYS A 110 -5.66 21.60 -1.84
N THR A 111 -5.20 20.71 -0.96
CA THR A 111 -5.36 20.83 0.49
C THR A 111 -4.31 21.75 1.13
N GLY A 112 -3.12 21.87 0.53
CA GLY A 112 -1.95 22.51 1.13
C GLY A 112 -1.14 21.52 1.99
N LEU A 113 0.17 21.75 2.13
CA LEU A 113 1.11 20.78 2.71
C LEU A 113 0.74 20.36 4.16
N LYS A 114 0.51 21.31 5.07
CA LYS A 114 0.14 21.03 6.48
C LYS A 114 -1.11 20.14 6.60
N ARG A 115 -2.03 20.33 5.67
CA ARG A 115 -3.34 19.70 5.60
C ARG A 115 -3.26 18.32 4.94
N ALA A 116 -2.39 18.16 3.94
CA ALA A 116 -2.05 16.88 3.33
C ALA A 116 -1.38 15.93 4.34
N ILE A 117 -0.54 16.44 5.25
CA ILE A 117 0.08 15.66 6.32
C ILE A 117 -0.98 15.01 7.22
N LEU A 118 -2.02 15.76 7.60
CA LEU A 118 -3.09 15.22 8.44
C LEU A 118 -3.89 14.11 7.70
N CYS A 119 -4.17 14.31 6.41
CA CYS A 119 -4.80 13.27 5.59
C CYS A 119 -3.92 12.01 5.48
N PHE A 120 -2.60 12.18 5.31
CA PHE A 120 -1.65 11.08 5.23
C PHE A 120 -1.63 10.25 6.52
N PHE A 121 -1.57 10.87 7.69
CA PHE A 121 -1.64 10.15 8.97
C PHE A 121 -2.93 9.35 9.13
N LEU A 122 -4.06 9.88 8.66
CA LEU A 122 -5.32 9.14 8.66
C LEU A 122 -5.31 7.95 7.71
N MET A 123 -4.58 8.01 6.59
CA MET A 123 -4.41 6.90 5.67
C MET A 123 -3.47 5.80 6.19
N ILE A 124 -2.51 6.13 7.04
CA ILE A 124 -1.62 5.13 7.66
C ILE A 124 -2.42 4.14 8.53
N ILE A 125 -3.49 4.60 9.20
CA ILE A 125 -4.29 3.78 10.11
C ILE A 125 -4.81 2.49 9.44
N PRO A 126 -5.59 2.56 8.34
CA PRO A 126 -6.07 1.36 7.67
C PRO A 126 -4.93 0.53 7.05
N LEU A 127 -3.82 1.15 6.61
CA LEU A 127 -2.67 0.43 6.08
C LEU A 127 -2.04 -0.47 7.15
N VAL A 128 -1.75 0.09 8.33
CA VAL A 128 -1.17 -0.66 9.46
C VAL A 128 -2.17 -1.70 9.98
N ALA A 129 -3.44 -1.33 10.15
CA ALA A 129 -4.48 -2.26 10.58
C ALA A 129 -4.62 -3.45 9.61
N GLY A 130 -4.61 -3.20 8.30
CA GLY A 130 -4.65 -4.24 7.27
C GLY A 130 -3.44 -5.18 7.35
N SER A 131 -2.24 -4.64 7.55
CA SER A 131 -1.03 -5.45 7.72
C SER A 131 -1.07 -6.34 8.96
N VAL A 132 -1.51 -5.78 10.10
CA VAL A 132 -1.66 -6.53 11.36
C VAL A 132 -2.71 -7.63 11.21
N VAL A 133 -3.87 -7.32 10.62
CA VAL A 133 -4.92 -8.30 10.37
C VAL A 133 -4.41 -9.42 9.46
N GLY A 134 -3.68 -9.09 8.39
CA GLY A 134 -3.06 -10.08 7.51
C GLY A 134 -2.10 -11.03 8.25
N VAL A 135 -1.23 -10.48 9.10
CA VAL A 135 -0.31 -11.27 9.93
C VAL A 135 -1.06 -12.16 10.92
N LEU A 136 -2.10 -11.64 11.57
CA LEU A 136 -2.91 -12.41 12.51
C LEU A 136 -3.64 -13.56 11.81
N LEU A 137 -4.25 -13.31 10.65
CA LEU A 137 -4.93 -14.35 9.87
C LEU A 137 -3.97 -15.47 9.45
N GLY A 138 -2.75 -15.11 9.01
CA GLY A 138 -1.70 -16.08 8.72
C GLY A 138 -1.26 -16.87 9.95
N ARG A 139 -1.09 -16.20 11.10
CA ARG A 139 -0.66 -16.84 12.35
C ARG A 139 -1.69 -17.81 12.93
N PHE A 140 -2.98 -17.51 12.79
CA PHE A 140 -4.07 -18.37 13.27
C PHE A 140 -4.55 -19.39 12.24
N ASN A 141 -3.86 -19.49 11.09
CA ASN A 141 -4.26 -20.36 9.98
C ASN A 141 -5.73 -20.17 9.56
N LEU A 142 -6.26 -18.95 9.71
CA LEU A 142 -7.61 -18.54 9.32
C LEU A 142 -7.64 -18.25 7.82
N ILE A 143 -7.25 -19.27 7.08
CA ILE A 143 -7.18 -19.26 5.63
C ILE A 143 -8.46 -19.90 5.12
N ILE A 144 -9.03 -19.35 4.05
CA ILE A 144 -10.19 -19.98 3.41
C ILE A 144 -9.76 -21.40 3.00
N PRO A 145 -10.39 -22.47 3.53
CA PRO A 145 -10.06 -23.82 3.11
C PRO A 145 -10.57 -23.99 1.68
N ILE A 146 -9.67 -24.32 0.75
CA ILE A 146 -9.97 -24.64 -0.65
C ILE A 146 -9.36 -25.99 -0.94
#